data_AF-A0A9W7UDQ8-F1
#
_entry.id   AF-A0A9W7UDQ8-F1
#
_cell.length_a   1.000
_cell.length_b   1.000
_cell.length_c   1.000
_cell.angle_alpha   90.00
_cell.angle_beta   90.00
_cell.angle_gamma   90.00
#
_symmetry.space_group_name_H-M   'P 1'
#
loop_
_entity.id
_entity.type
_entity.pdbx_description
1 polymer ?
#
loop_
_entity_poly.entity_id
_entity_poly.type
_entity_poly.pdbx_seq_one_letter_code
_entity_poly.pdbx_strand_id
1 'polypeptide(L)'
;MNDSIKKQLEWIKEMATSKGYTLNIFERDTSQEKGLGSHYVDYAKKEIEITLPLGHEEKDAILLHELIHAEFFLTGFPRILRSPEIQYDGLDLDLFQHIEDLSQHVLLYSKMNELKVMHDKENTNFLKNYLTNLFPDDQYTFVRNAFILTESFYRNPVEFLNYEPDIRKTHPNSDQLYRKLKRVLATIKSPLTARYAIIRLFDIVQEEFARCSIKYDFKEKCILGSVLLENQRQLFVSDLFQLVKRPKLKHIYLQEKRTGYYVQVLGSTIDFQKEKEFIKQVRCDKYSGLN
;
A
#
# COMPACT_ATOMS: atom_id res chain seq x y z
N MET A 1 -9.67 -25.85 5.83
CA MET A 1 -8.41 -25.42 5.20
C MET A 1 -8.12 -26.19 3.93
N ASN A 2 -8.43 -25.55 2.81
CA ASN A 2 -8.09 -25.95 1.43
C ASN A 2 -6.57 -26.21 1.27
N ASP A 3 -6.18 -27.23 0.50
CA ASP A 3 -4.77 -27.62 0.32
C ASP A 3 -3.91 -26.54 -0.37
N SER A 4 -4.51 -25.70 -1.22
CA SER A 4 -3.84 -24.54 -1.81
C SER A 4 -3.45 -23.52 -0.73
N ILE A 5 -4.31 -23.31 0.28
CA ILE A 5 -4.04 -22.38 1.39
C ILE A 5 -2.94 -22.93 2.28
N LYS A 6 -2.97 -24.25 2.59
CA LYS A 6 -1.89 -24.90 3.35
C LYS A 6 -0.53 -24.72 2.68
N LYS A 7 -0.46 -24.93 1.36
CA LYS A 7 0.77 -24.74 0.60
C LYS A 7 1.26 -23.30 0.64
N GLN A 8 0.35 -22.33 0.50
CA GLN A 8 0.72 -20.92 0.62
C GLN A 8 1.22 -20.56 2.02
N LEU A 9 0.55 -21.05 3.06
CA LEU A 9 0.95 -20.85 4.44
C LEU A 9 2.38 -21.34 4.69
N GLU A 10 2.70 -22.58 4.31
CA GLU A 10 4.03 -23.14 4.54
C GLU A 10 5.10 -22.40 3.74
N TRP A 11 4.83 -22.09 2.47
CA TRP A 11 5.78 -21.31 1.66
C TRP A 11 6.05 -19.91 2.22
N ILE A 12 5.02 -19.22 2.72
CA ILE A 12 5.18 -17.88 3.33
C ILE A 12 5.92 -17.98 4.67
N LYS A 13 5.69 -19.02 5.48
CA LYS A 13 6.47 -19.27 6.70
C LYS A 13 7.95 -19.51 6.41
N GLU A 14 8.26 -20.31 5.39
CA GLU A 14 9.63 -20.54 4.93
C GLU A 14 10.28 -19.23 4.48
N MET A 15 9.55 -18.42 3.69
CA MET A 15 10.02 -17.11 3.24
C MET A 15 10.26 -16.15 4.41
N ALA A 16 9.33 -16.08 5.36
CA ALA A 16 9.47 -15.25 6.57
C ALA A 16 10.71 -15.66 7.36
N THR A 17 10.89 -16.96 7.59
CA THR A 17 12.04 -17.52 8.31
C THR A 17 13.36 -17.17 7.61
N SER A 18 13.41 -17.31 6.27
CA SER A 18 14.60 -16.96 5.47
C SER A 18 14.97 -15.46 5.56
N LYS A 19 13.99 -14.60 5.89
CA LYS A 19 14.16 -13.15 6.07
C LYS A 19 14.28 -12.76 7.54
N GLY A 20 14.38 -13.73 8.45
CA GLY A 20 14.52 -13.51 9.88
C GLY A 20 13.24 -13.05 10.58
N TYR A 21 12.06 -13.29 9.99
CA TYR A 21 10.76 -13.03 10.59
C TYR A 21 10.09 -14.33 11.05
N THR A 22 9.29 -14.24 12.12
CA THR A 22 8.32 -15.28 12.49
C THR A 22 6.93 -14.90 11.96
N LEU A 23 6.13 -15.89 11.56
CA LEU A 23 4.73 -15.70 11.16
C LEU A 23 3.80 -16.34 12.19
N ASN A 24 2.98 -15.53 12.84
CA ASN A 24 2.02 -15.97 13.83
C ASN A 24 0.58 -15.73 13.33
N ILE A 25 -0.28 -16.71 13.54
CA ILE A 25 -1.70 -16.62 13.17
C ILE A 25 -2.53 -16.80 14.44
N PHE A 26 -3.44 -15.86 14.69
CA PHE A 26 -4.31 -15.90 15.86
C PHE A 26 -5.76 -15.67 15.45
N GLU A 27 -6.66 -16.20 16.26
CA GLU A 27 -8.09 -15.95 16.15
C GLU A 27 -8.58 -15.15 17.34
N ARG A 28 -9.35 -14.10 17.08
CA ARG A 28 -10.01 -13.31 18.12
C ARG A 28 -11.30 -12.69 17.60
N ASP A 29 -12.06 -12.11 18.51
CA ASP A 29 -13.20 -11.29 18.15
C ASP A 29 -12.71 -9.99 17.47
N THR A 30 -13.15 -9.75 16.24
CA THR A 30 -12.87 -8.56 15.44
C THR A 30 -14.14 -7.73 15.17
N SER A 31 -15.25 -7.99 15.86
CA SER A 31 -16.55 -7.34 15.62
C SER A 31 -16.56 -5.82 15.80
N GLN A 32 -15.60 -5.26 16.52
CA GLN A 32 -15.43 -3.81 16.73
C GLN A 32 -14.44 -3.18 15.74
N GLU A 33 -13.84 -3.96 14.85
CA GLU A 33 -12.81 -3.52 13.93
C GLU A 33 -13.40 -3.11 12.58
N LYS A 34 -12.70 -2.21 11.87
CA LYS A 34 -13.10 -1.80 10.52
C LYS A 34 -12.86 -2.89 9.47
N GLY A 35 -11.89 -3.77 9.70
CA GLY A 35 -11.52 -4.88 8.82
C GLY A 35 -11.96 -6.23 9.39
N LEU A 36 -12.17 -7.21 8.51
CA LEU A 36 -12.57 -8.56 8.91
C LEU A 36 -11.39 -9.37 9.46
N GLY A 37 -10.21 -9.21 8.84
CA GLY A 37 -8.92 -9.71 9.27
C GLY A 37 -7.88 -8.59 9.24
N SER A 38 -6.68 -8.90 9.73
CA SER A 38 -5.57 -7.95 9.67
C SER A 38 -4.22 -8.63 9.58
N HIS A 39 -3.37 -8.09 8.73
CA HIS A 39 -1.93 -8.34 8.70
C HIS A 39 -1.17 -7.16 9.34
N TYR A 40 -0.32 -7.46 10.32
CA TYR A 40 0.54 -6.50 11.01
C TYR A 40 2.00 -7.00 11.02
N VAL A 41 2.95 -6.05 10.95
CA VAL A 41 4.39 -6.34 10.99
C VAL A 41 5.04 -5.54 12.11
N ASP A 42 5.62 -6.24 13.09
CA ASP A 42 6.52 -5.67 14.08
C ASP A 42 7.97 -5.76 13.56
N TYR A 43 8.46 -4.63 13.04
CA TYR A 43 9.82 -4.53 12.49
C TYR A 43 10.92 -4.71 13.54
N ALA A 44 10.63 -4.40 14.82
CA ALA A 44 11.60 -4.45 15.91
C ALA A 44 11.74 -5.88 16.44
N LYS A 45 10.62 -6.57 16.64
CA LYS A 45 10.60 -7.98 17.07
C LYS A 45 10.80 -8.97 15.94
N LYS A 46 10.70 -8.51 14.69
CA LYS A 46 10.70 -9.35 13.49
C LYS A 46 9.55 -10.36 13.51
N GLU A 47 8.35 -9.88 13.77
CA GLU A 47 7.14 -10.70 13.83
C GLU A 47 6.12 -10.22 12.81
N ILE A 48 5.50 -11.16 12.09
CA ILE A 48 4.33 -10.95 11.24
C ILE A 48 3.15 -11.59 11.95
N GLU A 49 2.11 -10.80 12.20
CA GLU A 49 0.89 -11.25 12.85
C GLU A 49 -0.27 -11.20 11.88
N ILE A 50 -0.98 -12.32 11.74
CA ILE A 50 -2.24 -12.40 11.02
C ILE A 50 -3.34 -12.69 12.04
N THR A 51 -4.30 -11.77 12.12
CA THR A 51 -5.52 -11.95 12.92
C THR A 51 -6.66 -12.39 12.03
N LEU A 52 -7.33 -13.47 12.44
CA LEU A 52 -8.56 -13.95 11.82
C LEU A 52 -9.77 -13.76 12.75
N PRO A 53 -10.96 -13.49 12.19
CA PRO A 53 -12.19 -13.40 12.96
C PRO A 53 -12.61 -14.78 13.48
N LEU A 54 -12.96 -14.84 14.76
CA LEU A 54 -13.44 -16.07 15.39
C LEU A 54 -14.78 -16.51 14.77
N GLY A 55 -14.85 -17.77 14.30
CA GLY A 55 -16.11 -18.37 13.83
C GLY A 55 -16.65 -17.86 12.48
N HIS A 56 -15.88 -17.07 11.73
CA HIS A 56 -16.31 -16.55 10.44
C HIS A 56 -16.36 -17.63 9.36
N GLU A 57 -17.40 -17.65 8.54
CA GLU A 57 -17.60 -18.69 7.52
C GLU A 57 -16.59 -18.62 6.36
N GLU A 58 -16.15 -17.42 5.98
CA GLU A 58 -15.13 -17.20 4.94
C GLU A 58 -13.69 -17.15 5.49
N LYS A 59 -13.44 -17.71 6.68
CA LYS A 59 -12.13 -17.61 7.36
C LYS A 59 -10.95 -18.12 6.53
N ASP A 60 -11.13 -19.19 5.76
CA ASP A 60 -10.09 -19.71 4.86
C ASP A 60 -9.72 -18.64 3.79
N ALA A 61 -10.70 -17.91 3.26
CA ALA A 61 -10.44 -16.82 2.31
C ALA A 61 -9.77 -15.62 2.98
N ILE A 62 -10.18 -15.26 4.20
CA ILE A 62 -9.54 -14.20 5.00
C ILE A 62 -8.08 -14.54 5.27
N LEU A 63 -7.80 -15.79 5.68
CA LEU A 63 -6.42 -16.23 5.86
C LEU A 63 -5.61 -16.10 4.57
N LEU A 64 -6.15 -16.52 3.42
CA LEU A 64 -5.43 -16.39 2.15
C LEU A 64 -5.16 -14.91 1.80
N HIS A 65 -6.14 -14.03 2.01
CA HIS A 65 -5.99 -12.58 1.79
C HIS A 65 -4.82 -12.00 2.60
N GLU A 66 -4.82 -12.24 3.92
CA GLU A 66 -3.76 -11.73 4.80
C GLU A 66 -2.40 -12.39 4.54
N LEU A 67 -2.38 -13.66 4.13
CA LEU A 67 -1.16 -14.34 3.70
C LEU A 67 -0.54 -13.67 2.46
N ILE A 68 -1.37 -13.26 1.48
CA ILE A 68 -0.87 -12.56 0.29
C ILE A 68 -0.31 -11.17 0.66
N HIS A 69 -0.92 -10.46 1.62
CA HIS A 69 -0.31 -9.23 2.16
C HIS A 69 1.04 -9.47 2.83
N ALA A 70 1.17 -10.55 3.60
CA ALA A 70 2.45 -10.96 4.20
C ALA A 70 3.50 -11.28 3.12
N GLU A 71 3.13 -11.96 2.05
CA GLU A 71 4.00 -12.20 0.90
C GLU A 71 4.44 -10.90 0.22
N PHE A 72 3.54 -9.93 0.03
CA PHE A 72 3.91 -8.63 -0.54
C PHE A 72 4.93 -7.91 0.34
N PHE A 73 4.73 -7.92 1.65
CA PHE A 73 5.74 -7.41 2.59
C PHE A 73 7.09 -8.12 2.41
N LEU A 74 7.11 -9.45 2.44
CA LEU A 74 8.33 -10.25 2.36
C LEU A 74 9.04 -10.08 1.00
N THR A 75 8.31 -9.87 -0.09
CA THR A 75 8.86 -9.64 -1.43
C THR A 75 9.27 -8.19 -1.69
N GLY A 76 9.11 -7.31 -0.71
CA GLY A 76 9.58 -5.93 -0.76
C GLY A 76 8.65 -5.00 -1.54
N PHE A 77 7.33 -5.26 -1.53
CA PHE A 77 6.36 -4.28 -2.02
C PHE A 77 6.53 -2.96 -1.27
N PRO A 78 6.41 -1.83 -1.98
CA PRO A 78 6.59 -0.51 -1.38
C PRO A 78 5.53 -0.26 -0.31
N ARG A 79 5.96 0.36 0.79
CA ARG A 79 5.10 0.83 1.87
C ARG A 79 5.10 2.36 1.90
N ILE A 80 3.92 2.94 2.17
CA ILE A 80 3.75 4.35 2.47
C ILE A 80 3.94 4.51 3.98
N LEU A 81 5.13 4.96 4.35
CA LEU A 81 5.53 5.14 5.74
C LEU A 81 5.24 6.58 6.19
N ARG A 82 4.97 6.70 7.49
CA ARG A 82 4.70 7.97 8.16
C ARG A 82 5.96 8.43 8.89
N SER A 83 6.37 9.67 8.65
CA SER A 83 7.33 10.33 9.53
C SER A 83 6.73 10.51 10.92
N PRO A 84 7.47 10.19 12.00
CA PRO A 84 7.00 10.39 13.38
C PRO A 84 6.88 11.88 13.76
N GLU A 85 7.38 12.79 12.93
CA GLU A 85 7.40 14.23 13.22
C GLU A 85 6.24 15.01 12.63
N ILE A 86 5.43 14.36 11.80
CA ILE A 86 4.31 14.96 11.10
C ILE A 86 3.03 14.51 11.79
N GLN A 87 2.13 15.46 12.06
CA GLN A 87 0.77 15.14 12.48
C GLN A 87 -0.06 14.81 11.25
N TYR A 88 -0.75 13.66 11.30
CA TYR A 88 -1.63 13.18 10.25
C TYR A 88 -3.07 13.36 10.67
N ASP A 89 -3.90 13.85 9.75
CA ASP A 89 -5.34 13.89 9.91
C ASP A 89 -6.01 12.66 9.28
N GLY A 90 -7.35 12.60 9.33
CA GLY A 90 -8.10 11.50 8.75
C GLY A 90 -7.94 11.37 7.23
N LEU A 91 -7.79 12.51 6.53
CA LEU A 91 -7.60 12.50 5.07
C LEU A 91 -6.25 11.88 4.71
N ASP A 92 -5.18 12.26 5.41
CA ASP A 92 -3.85 11.69 5.20
C ASP A 92 -3.87 10.16 5.36
N LEU A 93 -4.48 9.67 6.46
CA LEU A 93 -4.55 8.24 6.75
C LEU A 93 -5.38 7.47 5.72
N ASP A 94 -6.54 8.01 5.33
CA ASP A 94 -7.41 7.39 4.34
C ASP A 94 -6.72 7.30 2.97
N LEU A 95 -6.05 8.38 2.53
CA LEU A 95 -5.34 8.39 1.24
C LEU A 95 -4.19 7.38 1.19
N PHE A 96 -3.36 7.33 2.23
CA PHE A 96 -2.23 6.40 2.25
C PHE A 96 -2.71 4.96 2.25
N GLN A 97 -3.70 4.64 3.09
CA GLN A 97 -4.26 3.29 3.16
C GLN A 97 -4.84 2.87 1.81
N HIS A 98 -5.73 3.68 1.22
CA HIS A 98 -6.37 3.33 -0.05
C HIS A 98 -5.38 3.17 -1.20
N ILE A 99 -4.37 4.04 -1.31
CA ILE A 99 -3.39 3.97 -2.39
C ILE A 99 -2.48 2.74 -2.23
N GLU A 100 -2.05 2.45 -1.00
CA GLU A 100 -1.24 1.26 -0.71
C GLU A 100 -2.02 -0.02 -0.98
N ASP A 101 -3.24 -0.14 -0.44
CA ASP A 101 -4.10 -1.31 -0.59
C ASP A 101 -4.40 -1.58 -2.07
N LEU A 102 -4.84 -0.56 -2.82
CA LEU A 102 -5.14 -0.73 -4.24
C LEU A 102 -3.93 -1.19 -5.06
N SER A 103 -2.72 -0.75 -4.68
CA SER A 103 -1.49 -1.18 -5.35
C SER A 103 -1.18 -2.66 -5.15
N GLN A 104 -1.69 -3.26 -4.07
CA GLN A 104 -1.54 -4.67 -3.73
C GLN A 104 -2.75 -5.50 -4.23
N HIS A 105 -3.95 -4.98 -4.05
CA HIS A 105 -5.22 -5.65 -4.32
C HIS A 105 -5.41 -6.04 -5.79
N VAL A 106 -4.86 -5.26 -6.72
CA VAL A 106 -4.88 -5.62 -8.16
C VAL A 106 -4.21 -6.97 -8.43
N LEU A 107 -3.16 -7.33 -7.68
CA LEU A 107 -2.51 -8.63 -7.78
C LEU A 107 -3.15 -9.66 -6.84
N LEU A 108 -3.56 -9.23 -5.65
CA LEU A 108 -4.16 -10.09 -4.64
C LEU A 108 -5.41 -10.79 -5.16
N TYR A 109 -6.37 -10.04 -5.72
CA TYR A 109 -7.63 -10.63 -6.20
C TYR A 109 -7.41 -11.57 -7.38
N SER A 110 -6.43 -11.29 -8.25
CA SER A 110 -6.04 -12.24 -9.31
C SER A 110 -5.55 -13.56 -8.71
N LYS A 111 -4.66 -13.49 -7.71
CA LYS A 111 -4.09 -14.67 -7.06
C LYS A 111 -5.14 -15.47 -6.28
N MET A 112 -6.06 -14.81 -5.58
CA MET A 112 -7.17 -15.47 -4.89
C MET A 112 -8.08 -16.21 -5.89
N ASN A 113 -8.40 -15.59 -7.03
CA ASN A 113 -9.20 -16.19 -8.08
C ASN A 113 -8.50 -17.40 -8.73
N GLU A 114 -7.19 -17.31 -9.00
CA GLU A 114 -6.36 -18.43 -9.48
C GLU A 114 -6.38 -19.62 -8.52
N LEU A 115 -6.35 -19.35 -7.21
CA LEU A 115 -6.43 -20.36 -6.16
C LEU A 115 -7.85 -20.85 -5.88
N LYS A 116 -8.87 -20.25 -6.52
CA LYS A 116 -10.30 -20.55 -6.36
C LYS A 116 -10.78 -20.43 -4.91
N VAL A 117 -10.24 -19.44 -4.20
CA VAL A 117 -10.62 -19.12 -2.82
C VAL A 117 -10.93 -17.64 -2.78
N MET A 118 -12.21 -17.29 -2.75
CA MET A 118 -12.71 -15.92 -2.82
C MET A 118 -13.61 -15.61 -1.62
N HIS A 119 -13.78 -14.31 -1.37
CA HIS A 119 -14.71 -13.75 -0.39
C HIS A 119 -16.09 -13.53 -1.01
N ASP A 120 -16.79 -14.57 -1.44
CA ASP A 120 -18.00 -14.40 -2.24
C ASP A 120 -19.08 -13.57 -1.52
N LYS A 121 -19.32 -13.83 -0.24
CA LYS A 121 -20.29 -13.11 0.57
C LYS A 121 -19.80 -11.72 0.93
N GLU A 122 -18.56 -11.60 1.41
CA GLU A 122 -18.02 -10.31 1.83
C GLU A 122 -17.80 -9.36 0.64
N ASN A 123 -17.41 -9.85 -0.53
CA ASN A 123 -17.33 -9.03 -1.74
C ASN A 123 -18.72 -8.56 -2.17
N THR A 124 -19.75 -9.42 -2.10
CA THR A 124 -21.13 -9.03 -2.42
C THR A 124 -21.64 -7.97 -1.44
N ASN A 125 -21.40 -8.14 -0.13
CA ASN A 125 -21.77 -7.19 0.90
C ASN A 125 -21.05 -5.85 0.70
N PHE A 126 -19.75 -5.89 0.40
CA PHE A 126 -18.95 -4.71 0.10
C PHE A 126 -19.55 -3.93 -1.08
N LEU A 127 -19.79 -4.61 -2.22
CA LEU A 127 -20.33 -3.95 -3.42
C LEU A 127 -21.70 -3.32 -3.14
N LYS A 128 -22.61 -4.05 -2.47
CA LYS A 128 -23.93 -3.52 -2.12
C LYS A 128 -23.83 -2.31 -1.19
N ASN A 129 -23.02 -2.40 -0.14
CA ASN A 129 -22.93 -1.33 0.86
C ASN A 129 -22.30 -0.06 0.29
N TYR A 130 -21.28 -0.19 -0.56
CA TYR A 130 -20.53 0.98 -1.03
C TYR A 130 -21.05 1.55 -2.36
N LEU A 131 -21.44 0.71 -3.33
CA LEU A 131 -21.90 1.20 -4.63
C LEU A 131 -23.30 1.84 -4.57
N THR A 132 -24.10 1.50 -3.55
CA THR A 132 -25.42 2.14 -3.34
C THR A 132 -25.37 3.37 -2.44
N ASN A 133 -24.24 3.64 -1.78
CA ASN A 133 -24.05 4.75 -0.84
C ASN A 133 -22.83 5.59 -1.19
N LEU A 134 -22.57 5.80 -2.48
CA LEU A 134 -21.53 6.73 -2.93
C LEU A 134 -21.87 8.14 -2.43
N PHE A 135 -20.83 8.88 -2.03
CA PHE A 135 -21.00 10.29 -1.69
C PHE A 135 -21.34 11.10 -2.94
N PRO A 136 -22.06 12.23 -2.83
CA PRO A 136 -22.20 13.15 -3.95
C PRO A 136 -20.83 13.52 -4.54
N ASP A 137 -20.73 13.72 -5.85
CA ASP A 137 -19.50 14.18 -6.53
C ASP A 137 -19.20 15.67 -6.24
N ASP A 138 -19.13 16.03 -4.96
CA ASP A 138 -18.75 17.37 -4.49
C ASP A 138 -17.23 17.47 -4.23
N GLN A 139 -16.74 18.71 -4.22
CA GLN A 139 -15.34 19.12 -4.02
C GLN A 139 -14.30 18.00 -4.20
N TYR A 140 -13.92 17.27 -3.14
CA TYR A 140 -12.89 16.22 -3.19
C TYR A 140 -13.40 14.82 -2.88
N THR A 141 -14.68 14.66 -2.52
CA THR A 141 -15.24 13.36 -2.11
C THR A 141 -15.27 12.36 -3.28
N PHE A 142 -15.31 12.85 -4.51
CA PHE A 142 -15.18 12.01 -5.72
C PHE A 142 -13.85 11.22 -5.77
N VAL A 143 -12.80 11.68 -5.09
CA VAL A 143 -11.54 10.93 -4.96
C VAL A 143 -11.74 9.66 -4.13
N ARG A 144 -12.47 9.77 -3.02
CA ARG A 144 -12.82 8.62 -2.16
C ARG A 144 -13.72 7.64 -2.91
N ASN A 145 -14.75 8.16 -3.59
CA ASN A 145 -15.60 7.34 -4.45
C ASN A 145 -14.77 6.62 -5.51
N ALA A 146 -13.83 7.28 -6.19
CA ALA A 146 -13.00 6.65 -7.21
C ALA A 146 -12.15 5.48 -6.66
N PHE A 147 -11.64 5.58 -5.43
CA PHE A 147 -10.97 4.46 -4.76
C PHE A 147 -11.94 3.30 -4.48
N ILE A 148 -13.14 3.60 -3.97
CA ILE A 148 -14.20 2.60 -3.76
C ILE A 148 -14.53 1.89 -5.08
N LEU A 149 -14.76 2.65 -6.16
CA LEU A 149 -15.08 2.08 -7.48
C LEU A 149 -13.96 1.17 -8.01
N THR A 150 -12.71 1.58 -7.77
CA THR A 150 -11.53 0.81 -8.19
C THR A 150 -11.44 -0.49 -7.41
N GLU A 151 -11.59 -0.43 -6.09
CA GLU A 151 -11.60 -1.60 -5.20
C GLU A 151 -12.75 -2.56 -5.57
N SER A 152 -13.96 -2.05 -5.77
CA SER A 152 -15.13 -2.84 -6.16
C SER A 152 -14.91 -3.58 -7.49
N PHE A 153 -14.29 -2.93 -8.48
CA PHE A 153 -13.97 -3.55 -9.76
C PHE A 153 -13.02 -4.75 -9.59
N TYR A 154 -12.00 -4.65 -8.74
CA TYR A 154 -11.06 -5.75 -8.53
C TYR A 154 -11.63 -6.87 -7.65
N ARG A 155 -12.50 -6.54 -6.69
CA ARG A 155 -13.20 -7.52 -5.84
C ARG A 155 -14.14 -8.42 -6.64
N ASN A 156 -14.99 -7.81 -7.47
CA ASN A 156 -15.97 -8.54 -8.28
C ASN A 156 -16.28 -7.77 -9.58
N PRO A 157 -15.50 -7.99 -10.65
CA PRO A 157 -15.65 -7.22 -11.89
C PRO A 157 -16.99 -7.48 -12.58
N VAL A 158 -17.52 -8.70 -12.49
CA VAL A 158 -18.79 -9.07 -13.15
C VAL A 158 -19.95 -8.29 -12.53
N GLU A 159 -20.06 -8.32 -11.20
CA GLU A 159 -21.13 -7.60 -10.50
C GLU A 159 -20.95 -6.08 -10.60
N PHE A 160 -19.72 -5.56 -10.50
CA PHE A 160 -19.45 -4.14 -10.64
C PHE A 160 -19.94 -3.56 -11.98
N LEU A 161 -19.75 -4.30 -13.08
CA LEU A 161 -20.17 -3.85 -14.41
C LEU A 161 -21.68 -3.65 -14.54
N ASN A 162 -22.49 -4.24 -13.66
CA ASN A 162 -23.94 -3.98 -13.60
C ASN A 162 -24.26 -2.57 -13.08
N TYR A 163 -23.42 -2.00 -12.20
CA TYR A 163 -23.61 -0.67 -11.61
C TYR A 163 -22.91 0.44 -12.41
N GLU A 164 -21.84 0.11 -13.14
CA GLU A 164 -21.01 1.09 -13.86
C GLU A 164 -21.80 2.06 -14.77
N PRO A 165 -22.83 1.63 -15.53
CA PRO A 165 -23.60 2.54 -16.38
C PRO A 165 -24.34 3.64 -15.61
N ASP A 166 -24.88 3.33 -14.44
CA ASP A 166 -25.62 4.30 -13.62
C ASP A 166 -24.68 5.17 -12.80
N ILE A 167 -23.55 4.61 -12.33
CA ILE A 167 -22.46 5.38 -11.71
C ILE A 167 -21.92 6.42 -12.69
N ARG A 168 -21.69 6.05 -13.96
CA ARG A 168 -21.23 7.01 -14.99
C ARG A 168 -22.18 8.19 -15.17
N LYS A 169 -23.50 7.98 -15.01
CA LYS A 169 -24.51 9.05 -15.13
C LYS A 169 -24.59 9.91 -13.87
N THR A 170 -24.51 9.29 -12.70
CA THR A 170 -24.78 9.94 -11.40
C THR A 170 -23.53 10.52 -10.74
N HIS A 171 -22.36 9.91 -10.98
CA HIS A 171 -21.06 10.24 -10.38
C HIS A 171 -19.95 10.30 -11.47
N PRO A 172 -20.05 11.22 -12.45
CA PRO A 172 -19.17 11.24 -13.61
C PRO A 172 -17.70 11.57 -13.27
N ASN A 173 -17.43 12.38 -12.24
CA ASN A 173 -16.06 12.71 -11.83
C ASN A 173 -15.41 11.49 -11.17
N SER A 174 -16.18 10.79 -10.32
CA SER A 174 -15.77 9.52 -9.71
C SER A 174 -15.47 8.46 -10.76
N ASP A 175 -16.35 8.25 -11.77
CA ASP A 175 -16.11 7.31 -12.86
C ASP A 175 -14.87 7.69 -13.69
N GLN A 176 -14.71 8.98 -14.01
CA GLN A 176 -13.55 9.44 -14.77
C GLN A 176 -12.25 9.16 -14.04
N LEU A 177 -12.19 9.48 -12.75
CA LEU A 177 -11.01 9.23 -11.92
C LEU A 177 -10.76 7.72 -11.75
N TYR A 178 -11.79 6.93 -11.44
CA TYR A 178 -11.72 5.46 -11.42
C TYR A 178 -11.03 4.89 -12.67
N ARG A 179 -11.45 5.33 -13.88
CA ARG A 179 -10.85 4.87 -15.14
C ARG A 179 -9.38 5.24 -15.26
N LYS A 180 -8.94 6.37 -14.70
CA LYS A 180 -7.53 6.78 -14.66
C LYS A 180 -6.75 5.88 -13.70
N LEU A 181 -7.25 5.70 -12.47
CA LEU A 181 -6.61 4.86 -11.45
C LEU A 181 -6.46 3.42 -11.93
N LYS A 182 -7.52 2.81 -12.47
CA LYS A 182 -7.51 1.46 -13.04
C LYS A 182 -6.45 1.28 -14.13
N ARG A 183 -6.24 2.27 -15.01
CA ARG A 183 -5.18 2.22 -16.04
C ARG A 183 -3.78 2.21 -15.43
N VAL A 184 -3.56 2.96 -14.37
CA VAL A 184 -2.28 2.97 -13.65
C VAL A 184 -2.06 1.63 -12.96
N LEU A 185 -3.06 1.14 -12.22
CA LEU A 185 -2.98 -0.12 -11.47
C LEU A 185 -2.80 -1.35 -12.37
N ALA A 186 -3.36 -1.35 -13.58
CA ALA A 186 -3.13 -2.41 -14.57
C ALA A 186 -1.66 -2.57 -15.01
N THR A 187 -0.78 -1.62 -14.67
CA THR A 187 0.66 -1.72 -14.95
C THR A 187 1.43 -2.50 -13.87
N ILE A 188 0.81 -2.75 -12.72
CA ILE A 188 1.45 -3.41 -11.57
C ILE A 188 1.63 -4.89 -11.86
N LYS A 189 2.89 -5.35 -11.81
CA LYS A 189 3.30 -6.75 -11.99
C LYS A 189 4.41 -7.17 -11.02
N SER A 190 4.97 -6.22 -10.28
CA SER A 190 6.16 -6.40 -9.45
C SER A 190 6.24 -5.27 -8.41
N PRO A 191 7.03 -5.43 -7.33
CA PRO A 191 7.26 -4.37 -6.35
C PRO A 191 7.68 -3.03 -6.98
N LEU A 192 8.53 -3.08 -8.01
CA LEU A 192 9.02 -1.88 -8.68
C LEU A 192 7.91 -1.14 -9.44
N THR A 193 7.09 -1.90 -10.18
CA THR A 193 5.96 -1.31 -10.92
C THR A 193 4.85 -0.84 -9.99
N ALA A 194 4.63 -1.53 -8.86
CA ALA A 194 3.75 -1.06 -7.78
C ALA A 194 4.23 0.30 -7.24
N ARG A 195 5.54 0.47 -7.01
CA ARG A 195 6.08 1.73 -6.50
C ARG A 195 5.86 2.88 -7.49
N TYR A 196 6.10 2.64 -8.77
CA TYR A 196 5.82 3.66 -9.80
C TYR A 196 4.33 3.95 -9.92
N ALA A 197 3.46 2.95 -9.77
CA ALA A 197 2.02 3.15 -9.75
C ALA A 197 1.60 4.04 -8.57
N ILE A 198 2.10 3.78 -7.35
CA ILE A 198 1.85 4.63 -6.17
C ILE A 198 2.22 6.09 -6.45
N ILE A 199 3.41 6.36 -6.99
CA ILE A 199 3.82 7.73 -7.35
C ILE A 199 2.83 8.37 -8.33
N ARG A 200 2.42 7.63 -9.37
CA ARG A 200 1.46 8.15 -10.36
C ARG A 200 0.08 8.38 -9.75
N LEU A 201 -0.34 7.56 -8.79
CA LEU A 201 -1.58 7.78 -8.04
C LEU A 201 -1.48 9.04 -7.19
N PHE A 202 -0.35 9.28 -6.53
CA PHE A 202 -0.09 10.54 -5.81
C PHE A 202 -0.19 11.76 -6.73
N ASP A 203 0.45 11.71 -7.90
CA ASP A 203 0.42 12.81 -8.88
C ASP A 203 -1.02 13.06 -9.36
N ILE A 204 -1.77 12.02 -9.71
CA ILE A 204 -3.18 12.12 -10.13
C ILE A 204 -4.04 12.74 -9.02
N VAL A 205 -3.94 12.25 -7.79
CA VAL A 205 -4.75 12.76 -6.67
C VAL A 205 -4.41 14.22 -6.37
N GLN A 206 -3.12 14.60 -6.41
CA GLN A 206 -2.71 15.99 -6.24
C GLN A 206 -3.25 16.90 -7.35
N GLU A 207 -3.25 16.44 -8.61
CA GLU A 207 -3.84 17.19 -9.72
C GLU A 207 -5.34 17.42 -9.52
N GLU A 208 -6.07 16.40 -9.06
CA GLU A 208 -7.50 16.51 -8.78
C GLU A 208 -7.78 17.43 -7.57
N PHE A 209 -6.98 17.34 -6.50
CA PHE A 209 -7.08 18.27 -5.37
C PHE A 209 -6.77 19.72 -5.77
N ALA A 210 -5.76 19.93 -6.62
CA ALA A 210 -5.43 21.27 -7.12
C ALA A 210 -6.59 21.87 -7.94
N ARG A 211 -7.30 21.07 -8.74
CA ARG A 211 -8.53 21.52 -9.44
C ARG A 211 -9.63 21.95 -8.49
N CYS A 212 -9.67 21.36 -7.30
CA CYS A 212 -10.60 21.70 -6.23
C CYS A 212 -10.06 22.77 -5.26
N SER A 213 -8.95 23.43 -5.60
CA SER A 213 -8.28 24.45 -4.75
C SER A 213 -7.81 23.91 -3.39
N ILE A 214 -7.58 22.60 -3.29
CA ILE A 214 -7.01 21.94 -2.11
C ILE A 214 -5.51 21.78 -2.33
N LYS A 215 -4.72 22.35 -1.41
CA LYS A 215 -3.26 22.21 -1.44
C LYS A 215 -2.85 20.95 -0.69
N TYR A 216 -2.31 19.97 -1.41
CA TYR A 216 -1.80 18.71 -0.86
C TYR A 216 -0.49 18.33 -1.53
N ASP A 217 0.47 17.83 -0.75
CA ASP A 217 1.78 17.38 -1.25
C ASP A 217 2.18 16.09 -0.54
N PHE A 218 2.04 14.97 -1.23
CA PHE A 218 2.42 13.64 -0.74
C PHE A 218 3.89 13.57 -0.39
N LYS A 219 4.79 14.26 -1.11
CA LYS A 219 6.22 14.21 -0.83
C LYS A 219 6.52 14.80 0.54
N GLU A 220 5.83 15.89 0.90
CA GLU A 220 6.03 16.51 2.21
C GLU A 220 5.34 15.75 3.35
N LYS A 221 4.39 14.87 3.04
CA LYS A 221 3.57 14.14 4.00
C LYS A 221 4.02 12.71 4.25
N CYS A 222 4.58 12.01 3.27
CA CYS A 222 4.90 10.58 3.40
C CYS A 222 6.36 10.23 3.07
N ILE A 223 6.74 9.02 3.46
CA ILE A 223 7.97 8.35 3.07
C ILE A 223 7.58 7.16 2.22
N LEU A 224 8.20 6.99 1.07
CA LEU A 224 7.89 5.91 0.16
C LEU A 224 9.10 4.97 0.04
N GLY A 225 8.98 3.77 0.62
CA GLY A 225 10.05 2.78 0.65
C GLY A 225 10.67 2.55 -0.74
N SER A 226 12.00 2.51 -0.82
CA SER A 226 12.70 2.33 -2.10
C SER A 226 12.55 0.90 -2.62
N VAL A 227 12.40 0.76 -3.94
CA VAL A 227 12.53 -0.54 -4.61
C VAL A 227 13.63 -0.42 -5.65
N LEU A 228 14.75 -1.10 -5.41
CA LEU A 228 15.94 -1.04 -6.25
C LEU A 228 16.04 -2.24 -7.18
N LEU A 229 16.36 -1.95 -8.45
CA LEU A 229 16.83 -2.95 -9.42
C LEU A 229 18.20 -3.50 -9.03
N GLU A 230 18.53 -4.69 -9.54
CA GLU A 230 19.81 -5.34 -9.24
C GLU A 230 21.03 -4.48 -9.61
N ASN A 231 21.00 -3.83 -10.77
CA ASN A 231 22.06 -2.91 -11.17
C ASN A 231 22.14 -1.66 -10.26
N GLN A 232 21.01 -1.20 -9.72
CA GLN A 232 20.97 -0.07 -8.79
C GLN A 232 21.51 -0.44 -7.41
N ARG A 233 21.32 -1.69 -6.97
CA ARG A 233 21.89 -2.22 -5.72
C ARG A 233 23.42 -2.11 -5.68
N GLN A 234 24.06 -2.21 -6.85
CA GLN A 234 25.51 -2.08 -7.02
C GLN A 234 26.01 -0.63 -7.09
N LEU A 235 25.13 0.38 -7.13
CA LEU A 235 25.53 1.79 -7.13
C LEU A 235 25.85 2.29 -5.72
N PHE A 236 26.58 3.40 -5.61
CA PHE A 236 26.73 4.07 -4.32
C PHE A 236 25.41 4.71 -3.91
N VAL A 237 25.12 4.77 -2.60
CA VAL A 237 23.90 5.42 -2.09
C VAL A 237 23.84 6.87 -2.58
N SER A 238 24.97 7.57 -2.58
CA SER A 238 25.03 8.95 -3.08
C SER A 238 24.74 9.11 -4.57
N ASP A 239 24.76 8.05 -5.38
CA ASP A 239 24.41 8.15 -6.82
C ASP A 239 22.89 8.31 -6.99
N LEU A 240 22.12 7.62 -6.15
CA LEU A 240 20.65 7.56 -6.25
C LEU A 240 19.94 8.45 -5.24
N PHE A 241 20.58 8.73 -4.12
CA PHE A 241 19.98 9.39 -2.98
C PHE A 241 20.81 10.57 -2.48
N GLN A 242 20.15 11.44 -1.73
CA GLN A 242 20.78 12.56 -1.04
C GLN A 242 20.26 12.68 0.39
N LEU A 243 21.11 13.16 1.30
CA LEU A 243 20.67 13.55 2.63
C LEU A 243 20.07 14.94 2.59
N VAL A 244 18.93 15.10 3.24
CA VAL A 244 18.18 16.35 3.30
C VAL A 244 17.78 16.61 4.75
N LYS A 245 17.94 17.86 5.20
CA LYS A 245 17.35 18.35 6.44
C LYS A 245 16.22 19.31 6.10
N ARG A 246 15.00 18.96 6.48
CA ARG A 246 13.82 19.79 6.20
C ARG A 246 13.77 20.94 7.21
N PRO A 247 13.50 22.21 6.81
CA PRO A 247 13.63 23.37 7.69
C PRO A 247 12.83 23.33 9.01
N LYS A 248 11.77 22.52 9.07
CA LYS A 248 10.86 22.43 10.23
C LYS A 248 10.90 21.09 10.97
N LEU A 249 11.68 20.13 10.48
CA LEU A 249 11.75 18.78 11.04
C LEU A 249 13.11 18.56 11.70
N LYS A 250 13.12 17.83 12.82
CA LYS A 250 14.33 17.58 13.61
C LYS A 250 15.19 16.50 12.97
N HIS A 251 14.57 15.51 12.32
CA HIS A 251 15.29 14.39 11.73
C HIS A 251 15.96 14.75 10.41
N ILE A 252 16.96 13.95 10.05
CA ILE A 252 17.59 13.95 8.74
C ILE A 252 16.85 12.92 7.89
N TYR A 253 16.77 13.14 6.59
CA TYR A 253 16.06 12.27 5.68
C TYR A 253 16.98 11.82 4.55
N LEU A 254 16.82 10.57 4.12
CA LEU A 254 17.31 10.12 2.83
C LEU A 254 16.23 10.37 1.78
N GLN A 255 16.57 11.05 0.69
CA GLN A 255 15.66 11.39 -0.40
C GLN A 255 16.17 10.82 -1.71
N GLU A 256 15.29 10.19 -2.48
CA GLU A 256 15.58 9.72 -3.83
C GLU A 256 15.71 10.90 -4.80
N LYS A 257 16.87 11.04 -5.46
CA LYS A 257 17.16 12.16 -6.35
C LYS A 257 16.22 12.23 -7.55
N ARG A 258 15.87 11.07 -8.13
CA ARG A 258 15.06 10.98 -9.35
C ARG A 258 13.62 11.42 -9.14
N THR A 259 13.00 11.00 -8.04
CA THR A 259 11.57 11.18 -7.80
C THR A 259 11.30 12.30 -6.79
N GLY A 260 12.27 12.62 -5.95
CA GLY A 260 12.14 13.57 -4.84
C GLY A 260 11.40 13.01 -3.62
N TYR A 261 11.02 11.73 -3.61
CA TYR A 261 10.38 11.12 -2.44
C TYR A 261 11.42 10.80 -1.36
N TYR A 262 11.05 11.07 -0.11
CA TYR A 262 11.81 10.61 1.04
C TYR A 262 11.64 9.10 1.16
N VAL A 263 12.73 8.38 1.47
CA VAL A 263 12.74 6.91 1.56
C VAL A 263 13.09 6.40 2.96
N GLN A 264 13.72 7.24 3.79
CA GLN A 264 14.08 6.88 5.15
C GLN A 264 14.19 8.12 6.06
N VAL A 265 13.79 7.95 7.33
CA VAL A 265 14.08 8.90 8.41
C VAL A 265 15.29 8.43 9.19
N LEU A 266 16.25 9.34 9.38
CA LEU A 266 17.48 9.15 10.12
C LEU A 266 17.42 9.96 11.42
N GLY A 267 17.93 9.41 12.52
CA GLY A 267 17.89 10.02 13.85
C GLY A 267 18.43 11.47 13.88
N SER A 268 17.79 12.33 14.67
CA SER A 268 18.21 13.74 14.85
C SER A 268 19.58 13.91 15.52
N THR A 269 20.10 12.86 16.15
CA THR A 269 21.44 12.82 16.77
C THR A 269 22.56 12.51 15.78
N ILE A 270 22.24 12.22 14.52
CA ILE A 270 23.23 11.92 13.48
C ILE A 270 23.91 13.21 13.02
N ASP A 271 25.25 13.18 12.94
CA ASP A 271 26.03 14.26 12.32
C ASP A 271 25.80 14.24 10.80
N PHE A 272 25.12 15.28 10.31
CA PHE A 272 24.75 15.41 8.91
C PHE A 272 25.95 15.37 7.95
N GLN A 273 27.08 15.99 8.30
CA GLN A 273 28.26 15.98 7.42
C GLN A 273 28.93 14.61 7.43
N LYS A 274 29.05 13.99 8.61
CA LYS A 274 29.60 12.64 8.73
C LYS A 274 28.78 11.62 7.96
N GLU A 275 27.45 11.63 8.10
CA GLU A 275 26.54 10.74 7.37
C GLU A 275 26.62 11.00 5.86
N LYS A 276 26.75 12.28 5.45
CA LYS A 276 26.91 12.64 4.04
C LYS A 276 28.16 12.04 3.43
N GLU A 277 29.29 12.07 4.14
CA GLU A 277 30.51 11.41 3.68
C GLU A 277 30.41 9.88 3.71
N PHE A 278 29.72 9.31 4.72
CA PHE A 278 29.47 7.88 4.79
C PHE A 278 28.66 7.37 3.59
N ILE A 279 27.54 8.01 3.25
CA ILE A 279 26.68 7.54 2.15
C ILE A 279 27.33 7.67 0.76
N LYS A 280 28.38 8.48 0.62
CA LYS A 280 29.18 8.54 -0.62
C LYS A 280 30.00 7.29 -0.87
N GLN A 281 30.34 6.56 0.19
CA GLN A 281 31.25 5.42 0.14
C GLN A 281 30.53 4.07 0.28
N VAL A 282 29.26 4.07 0.71
CA VAL A 282 28.46 2.86 0.90
C VAL A 282 27.65 2.51 -0.35
N ARG A 283 27.63 1.21 -0.68
CA ARG A 283 26.79 0.66 -1.76
C ARG A 283 25.34 0.51 -1.28
N CYS A 284 24.40 0.61 -2.20
CA CYS A 284 22.97 0.54 -1.88
C CYS A 284 22.58 -0.79 -1.24
N ASP A 285 23.14 -1.92 -1.68
CA ASP A 285 22.89 -3.25 -1.10
C ASP A 285 23.40 -3.42 0.34
N LYS A 286 24.35 -2.58 0.76
CA LYS A 286 24.92 -2.59 2.12
C LYS A 286 24.31 -1.55 3.05
N TYR A 287 23.54 -0.62 2.53
CA TYR A 287 22.92 0.41 3.37
C TYR A 287 21.62 -0.11 3.97
N SER A 288 21.64 -0.34 5.28
CA SER A 288 20.51 -0.89 6.03
C SER A 288 19.24 -0.03 5.92
N GLY A 289 19.40 1.25 5.65
CA GLY A 289 18.29 2.19 5.58
C GLY A 289 17.41 2.13 4.33
N LEU A 290 17.79 1.32 3.34
CA LEU A 290 17.00 1.08 2.12
C LEU A 290 16.21 -0.25 2.18
N ASN A 291 16.35 -1.02 3.27
CA ASN A 291 15.71 -2.32 3.48
C ASN A 291 14.59 -2.26 4.50
#